data_AF-A0A0Q7WH60-F1
#
_entry.id   AF-A0A0Q7WH60-F1
#
_cell.length_a   1.000
_cell.length_b   1.000
_cell.length_c   1.000
_cell.angle_alpha   90.00
_cell.angle_beta   90.00
_cell.angle_gamma   90.00
#
_symmetry.space_group_name_H-M   'P 1'
#
loop_
_entity.id
_entity.type
_entity.pdbx_description
1 polymer ?
#
loop_
_entity_poly.entity_id
_entity_poly.type
_entity_poly.pdbx_seq_one_letter_code
_entity_poly.pdbx_strand_id
1 'polypeptide(L)'
;MQVQTMSRLQCTKFLETQRLGYLACALNDRPYVVPIYYALENNAIYSFSMPGKKVDIMRANPQAAMVVEQFSDNRSWTSVMVQGHYEELSDDADLMVERERAWSLLSKYANWWEPGALKPSGAPAEDHSHPLFYRLVIDEVVGREAVNAT
;
A
#
# COMPACT_ATOMS: atom_id res chain seq x y z
N MET A 1 -18.71 -19.59 12.86
CA MET A 1 -17.48 -18.77 12.75
C MET A 1 -17.47 -17.78 13.88
N GLN A 2 -16.35 -17.65 14.56
CA GLN A 2 -16.16 -16.64 15.61
C GLN A 2 -15.21 -15.58 15.06
N VAL A 3 -15.65 -14.32 15.07
CA VAL A 3 -14.82 -13.18 14.67
C VAL A 3 -14.11 -12.65 15.91
N GLN A 4 -12.80 -12.46 15.82
CA GLN A 4 -11.94 -11.99 16.90
C GLN A 4 -11.18 -10.73 16.49
N THR A 5 -10.86 -9.90 17.48
CA THR A 5 -10.00 -8.72 17.28
C THR A 5 -8.55 -9.12 17.45
N MET A 6 -7.70 -8.67 16.52
CA MET A 6 -6.26 -8.92 16.57
C MET A 6 -5.57 -7.80 17.37
N SER A 7 -4.54 -8.17 18.14
CA SER A 7 -3.61 -7.22 18.73
C SER A 7 -2.78 -6.51 17.66
N ARG A 8 -2.21 -5.33 17.98
CA ARG A 8 -1.30 -4.61 17.07
C ARG A 8 -0.15 -5.49 16.57
N LEU A 9 0.43 -6.31 17.45
CA LEU A 9 1.51 -7.23 17.09
C LEU A 9 1.06 -8.29 16.07
N GLN A 10 -0.14 -8.84 16.22
CA GLN A 10 -0.71 -9.78 15.24
C GLN A 10 -0.96 -9.09 13.90
N CYS A 11 -1.49 -7.86 13.92
CA CYS A 11 -1.68 -7.07 12.70
C CYS A 11 -0.35 -6.81 11.98
N THR A 12 0.67 -6.36 12.71
CA THR A 12 2.02 -6.12 12.17
C THR A 12 2.60 -7.38 11.53
N LYS A 13 2.59 -8.52 12.26
CA LYS A 13 3.08 -9.79 11.71
C LYS A 13 2.32 -10.22 10.46
N PHE A 14 1.00 -10.05 10.44
CA PHE A 14 0.20 -10.35 9.26
C PHE A 14 0.62 -9.46 8.08
N LEU A 15 0.71 -8.13 8.27
CA LEU A 15 1.15 -7.19 7.25
C LEU A 15 2.57 -7.50 6.72
N GLU A 16 3.49 -7.99 7.57
CA GLU A 16 4.84 -8.42 7.16
C GLU A 16 4.84 -9.68 6.29
N THR A 17 3.82 -10.54 6.40
CA THR A 17 3.69 -11.77 5.59
C THR A 17 3.02 -11.51 4.23
N GLN A 18 2.28 -10.42 4.11
CA GLN A 18 1.57 -10.03 2.89
C GLN A 18 2.37 -8.98 2.12
N ARG A 19 2.03 -8.82 0.84
CA ARG A 19 2.70 -7.85 -0.06
C ARG A 19 1.73 -7.03 -0.89
N LEU A 20 0.51 -7.54 -1.11
CA LEU A 20 -0.54 -6.88 -1.87
C LEU A 20 -1.59 -6.35 -0.89
N GLY A 21 -1.97 -5.09 -1.06
CA GLY A 21 -3.07 -4.47 -0.33
C GLY A 21 -3.93 -3.62 -1.25
N TYR A 22 -5.10 -3.21 -0.77
CA TYR A 22 -6.01 -2.31 -1.47
C TYR A 22 -5.97 -0.95 -0.82
N LEU A 23 -5.33 0.00 -1.50
CA LEU A 23 -5.24 1.39 -1.08
C LEU A 23 -6.53 2.12 -1.47
N ALA A 24 -7.16 2.75 -0.48
CA ALA A 24 -8.28 3.66 -0.63
C ALA A 24 -7.82 5.09 -0.33
N CYS A 25 -8.13 6.01 -1.22
CA CYS A 25 -7.98 7.45 -1.04
C CYS A 25 -9.26 8.14 -1.52
N ALA A 26 -9.49 9.41 -1.17
CA ALA A 26 -10.72 10.09 -1.54
C ALA A 26 -10.49 11.58 -1.84
N LEU A 27 -11.23 12.08 -2.83
CA LEU A 27 -11.31 13.50 -3.17
C LEU A 27 -12.76 13.86 -3.48
N ASN A 28 -13.24 15.00 -2.97
CA ASN A 28 -14.63 15.47 -3.15
C ASN A 28 -15.66 14.39 -2.78
N ASP A 29 -15.50 13.77 -1.60
CA ASP A 29 -16.37 12.70 -1.07
C ASP A 29 -16.50 11.46 -1.99
N ARG A 30 -15.55 11.28 -2.92
CA ARG A 30 -15.53 10.14 -3.83
C ARG A 30 -14.34 9.22 -3.53
N PRO A 31 -14.58 8.00 -3.01
CA PRO A 31 -13.54 7.00 -2.81
C PRO A 31 -12.93 6.53 -4.14
N TYR A 32 -11.64 6.24 -4.10
CA TYR A 32 -10.86 5.62 -5.17
C TYR A 32 -10.00 4.51 -4.58
N VAL A 33 -10.24 3.28 -5.03
CA VAL A 33 -9.60 2.07 -4.49
C VAL A 33 -8.83 1.36 -5.57
N VAL A 34 -7.57 1.02 -5.27
CA VAL A 34 -6.65 0.36 -6.21
C VAL A 34 -5.74 -0.62 -5.47
N PRO A 35 -5.38 -1.75 -6.09
CA PRO A 35 -4.36 -2.63 -5.53
C PRO A 35 -2.99 -1.95 -5.58
N ILE A 36 -2.19 -2.13 -4.52
CA ILE A 36 -0.80 -1.70 -4.44
C ILE A 36 0.06 -2.82 -3.86
N TYR A 37 1.30 -2.91 -4.34
CA TYR A 37 2.33 -3.65 -3.62
C TYR A 37 2.97 -2.75 -2.58
N TYR A 38 3.34 -3.33 -1.44
CA TYR A 38 3.92 -2.58 -0.34
C TYR A 38 4.99 -3.36 0.41
N ALA A 39 5.76 -2.62 1.20
CA ALA A 39 6.60 -3.11 2.27
C ALA A 39 6.27 -2.38 3.58
N LEU A 40 6.24 -3.09 4.70
CA LEU A 40 6.08 -2.49 6.03
C LEU A 40 7.44 -2.31 6.68
N GLU A 41 7.77 -1.10 7.09
CA GLU A 41 8.95 -0.82 7.92
C GLU A 41 8.70 0.45 8.75
N ASN A 42 9.27 0.56 9.96
CA ASN A 42 9.22 1.76 10.80
C ASN A 42 7.83 2.40 10.96
N ASN A 43 6.80 1.58 11.16
CA ASN A 43 5.41 2.03 11.30
C ASN A 43 4.88 2.80 10.07
N ALA A 44 5.38 2.46 8.88
CA ALA A 44 4.93 3.02 7.62
C ALA A 44 4.81 1.93 6.54
N ILE A 45 3.84 2.12 5.64
CA ILE A 45 3.66 1.30 4.45
C ILE A 45 4.36 2.00 3.29
N TYR A 46 5.51 1.49 2.86
CA TYR A 46 6.23 2.00 1.70
C TYR A 46 5.70 1.39 0.42
N SER A 47 5.56 2.22 -0.61
CA SER A 47 5.14 1.79 -1.92
C SER A 47 5.72 2.73 -3.00
N PHE A 48 5.53 2.36 -4.26
CA PHE A 48 5.91 3.18 -5.40
C PHE A 48 4.74 3.30 -6.37
N SER A 49 4.78 4.32 -7.23
CA SER A 49 3.76 4.55 -8.23
C SER A 49 4.34 5.27 -9.44
N MET A 50 3.73 5.08 -10.60
CA MET A 50 3.81 6.08 -11.66
C MET A 50 2.93 7.29 -11.30
N PRO A 51 3.19 8.49 -11.84
CA PRO A 51 2.25 9.60 -11.76
C PRO A 51 0.85 9.19 -12.21
N GLY A 52 -0.18 9.76 -11.59
CA GLY A 52 -1.57 9.53 -11.99
C GLY A 52 -2.55 9.61 -10.83
N LYS A 53 -3.80 9.22 -11.11
CA LYS A 53 -4.98 9.57 -10.31
C LYS A 53 -4.87 9.32 -8.81
N LYS A 54 -4.34 8.17 -8.36
CA LYS A 54 -4.20 7.90 -6.90
C LYS A 54 -3.24 8.87 -6.24
N VAL A 55 -2.14 9.19 -6.92
CA VAL A 55 -1.13 10.12 -6.43
C VAL A 55 -1.70 11.53 -6.39
N ASP A 56 -2.39 11.95 -7.45
CA ASP A 56 -3.02 13.28 -7.51
C ASP A 56 -4.06 13.46 -6.40
N ILE A 57 -4.87 12.42 -6.14
CA ILE A 57 -5.82 12.41 -5.03
C ILE A 57 -5.09 12.52 -3.69
N MET A 58 -4.05 11.70 -3.46
CA MET A 58 -3.33 11.69 -2.18
C MET A 58 -2.51 12.96 -1.93
N ARG A 59 -2.01 13.63 -2.98
CA ARG A 59 -1.40 14.95 -2.88
C ARG A 59 -2.40 16.02 -2.45
N ALA A 60 -3.62 15.95 -2.96
CA ALA A 60 -4.69 16.90 -2.62
C ALA A 60 -5.32 16.61 -1.25
N ASN A 61 -5.45 15.33 -0.88
CA ASN A 61 -5.94 14.86 0.40
C ASN A 61 -5.07 13.69 0.88
N PRO A 62 -4.14 13.90 1.83
CA PRO A 62 -3.20 12.86 2.23
C PRO A 62 -3.85 11.72 3.02
N GLN A 63 -5.10 11.87 3.48
CA GLN A 63 -5.79 10.83 4.24
C GLN A 63 -6.09 9.62 3.36
N ALA A 64 -5.57 8.46 3.75
CA ALA A 64 -5.75 7.21 3.02
C ALA A 64 -5.86 6.02 3.98
N ALA A 65 -6.43 4.93 3.45
CA ALA A 65 -6.52 3.67 4.16
C ALA A 65 -6.04 2.54 3.26
N MET A 66 -5.55 1.46 3.86
CA MET A 66 -5.21 0.23 3.14
C MET A 66 -5.85 -0.96 3.83
N VAL A 67 -6.44 -1.86 3.05
CA VAL A 67 -6.90 -3.16 3.55
C VAL A 67 -6.06 -4.26 2.94
N VAL A 68 -5.64 -5.20 3.78
CA VAL A 68 -4.94 -6.42 3.39
C VAL A 68 -5.75 -7.59 3.92
N GLU A 69 -6.00 -8.58 3.08
CA GLU A 69 -6.83 -9.74 3.42
C GLU A 69 -6.22 -11.04 2.95
N GLN A 70 -6.50 -12.11 3.68
CA GLN A 70 -6.16 -13.48 3.29
C GLN A 70 -7.35 -14.38 3.62
N PHE A 71 -7.79 -15.14 2.63
CA PHE A 71 -8.84 -16.15 2.78
C PHE A 71 -8.22 -17.55 2.83
N SER A 72 -8.81 -18.43 3.62
CA SER A 72 -8.47 -19.85 3.69
C SER A 72 -9.64 -20.71 3.20
N ASP A 73 -9.34 -21.92 2.74
CA ASP A 73 -10.33 -22.85 2.15
C ASP A 73 -11.49 -23.21 3.09
N ASN A 74 -11.26 -23.12 4.40
CA ASN A 74 -12.22 -23.47 5.44
C ASN A 74 -13.16 -22.32 5.85
N ARG A 75 -13.31 -21.30 5.00
CA ARG A 75 -14.06 -20.04 5.25
C ARG A 75 -13.45 -19.13 6.33
N SER A 76 -12.30 -19.48 6.88
CA SER A 76 -11.55 -18.55 7.75
C SER A 76 -10.96 -17.43 6.91
N TRP A 77 -10.83 -16.25 7.52
CA TRP A 77 -10.20 -15.10 6.90
C TRP A 77 -9.48 -14.25 7.94
N THR A 78 -8.45 -13.55 7.50
CA THR A 78 -7.76 -12.51 8.26
C THR A 78 -7.79 -11.23 7.45
N SER A 79 -8.14 -10.12 8.08
CA SER A 79 -8.19 -8.80 7.46
C SER A 79 -7.55 -7.78 8.39
N VAL A 80 -6.62 -6.99 7.86
CA VAL A 80 -5.99 -5.88 8.55
C VAL A 80 -6.23 -4.60 7.76
N MET A 81 -6.81 -3.61 8.43
CA MET A 81 -7.00 -2.26 7.94
C MET A 81 -5.97 -1.35 8.59
N VAL A 82 -5.35 -0.52 7.76
CA VAL A 82 -4.44 0.56 8.14
C VAL A 82 -5.10 1.87 7.75
N GLN A 83 -5.14 2.83 8.65
CA GLN A 83 -5.43 4.24 8.35
C GLN A 83 -4.18 5.05 8.59
N GLY A 84 -3.94 6.01 7.71
CA GLY A 84 -2.74 6.81 7.75
C GLY A 84 -2.80 8.01 6.82
N HIS A 85 -1.66 8.68 6.71
CA HIS A 85 -1.47 9.79 5.81
C HIS A 85 -0.31 9.58 4.84
N TYR A 86 -0.55 10.00 3.60
CA TYR A 86 0.40 9.93 2.50
C TYR A 86 1.52 10.95 2.68
N GLU A 87 2.75 10.49 2.47
CA GLU A 87 3.93 11.33 2.31
C GLU A 87 4.68 10.90 1.05
N GLU A 88 4.84 11.84 0.11
CA GLU A 88 5.70 11.63 -1.06
C GLU A 88 7.16 11.73 -0.66
N LEU A 89 7.98 10.78 -1.11
CA LEU A 89 9.41 10.74 -0.85
C LEU A 89 10.14 11.40 -2.02
N SER A 90 10.12 12.73 -2.04
CA SER A 90 10.78 13.60 -3.01
C SER A 90 12.32 13.50 -2.92
N ASP A 91 13.02 14.16 -3.85
CA ASP A 91 14.49 14.30 -3.85
C ASP A 91 15.01 15.31 -2.80
N ASP A 92 14.20 15.65 -1.79
CA ASP A 92 14.62 16.53 -0.72
C ASP A 92 15.63 15.84 0.20
N ALA A 93 16.66 16.58 0.64
CA ALA A 93 17.74 16.04 1.46
C ALA A 93 17.24 15.35 2.74
N ASP A 94 16.15 15.87 3.33
CA ASP A 94 15.55 15.35 4.55
C ASP A 94 14.84 13.99 4.34
N LEU A 95 14.46 13.67 3.09
CA LEU A 95 13.75 12.44 2.74
C LEU A 95 14.63 11.41 2.02
N MET A 96 15.90 11.75 1.77
CA MET A 96 16.84 10.90 1.04
C MET A 96 16.99 9.51 1.69
N VAL A 97 17.11 9.45 3.01
CA VAL A 97 17.22 8.18 3.77
C VAL A 97 15.96 7.32 3.61
N GLU A 98 14.79 7.94 3.66
CA GLU A 98 13.50 7.26 3.53
C GLU A 98 13.28 6.77 2.09
N ARG A 99 13.74 7.54 1.11
CA ARG A 99 13.70 7.16 -0.31
C ARG A 99 14.64 5.99 -0.61
N GLU A 100 15.88 6.03 -0.11
CA GLU A 100 16.83 4.91 -0.22
C GLU A 100 16.28 3.64 0.44
N ARG A 101 15.61 3.78 1.59
CA ARG A 101 14.91 2.69 2.25
C ARG A 101 13.79 2.13 1.38
N ALA A 102 12.91 2.99 0.86
CA ALA A 102 11.84 2.58 -0.03
C ALA A 102 12.39 1.83 -1.26
N TRP A 103 13.49 2.33 -1.85
CA TRP A 103 14.20 1.66 -2.92
C TRP A 103 14.72 0.29 -2.48
N SER A 104 15.42 0.18 -1.35
CA SER A 104 15.96 -1.09 -0.84
C SER A 104 14.87 -2.14 -0.58
N LEU A 105 13.72 -1.71 -0.05
CA LEU A 105 12.58 -2.57 0.24
C LEU A 105 11.89 -3.05 -1.05
N LEU A 106 11.71 -2.16 -2.02
CA LEU A 106 10.83 -2.38 -3.17
C LEU A 106 11.58 -2.80 -4.45
N SER A 107 12.86 -2.45 -4.59
CA SER A 107 13.70 -2.78 -5.77
C SER A 107 13.82 -4.29 -6.02
N LYS A 108 13.78 -5.10 -4.95
CA LYS A 108 13.79 -6.57 -5.04
C LYS A 108 12.59 -7.14 -5.80
N TYR A 109 11.53 -6.36 -5.91
CA TYR A 109 10.27 -6.71 -6.56
C TYR A 109 9.97 -5.78 -7.75
N ALA A 110 10.90 -4.86 -8.06
CA ALA A 110 10.70 -3.80 -9.04
C ALA A 110 10.73 -4.29 -10.50
N ASN A 111 10.96 -5.57 -10.80
CA ASN A 111 10.74 -6.07 -12.17
C ASN A 111 9.25 -6.08 -12.59
N TRP A 112 8.34 -5.57 -11.74
CA TRP A 112 6.90 -5.45 -12.01
C TRP A 112 6.44 -4.08 -12.55
N TRP A 113 7.32 -3.11 -12.81
CA TRP A 113 6.96 -1.89 -13.55
C TRP A 113 7.14 -2.00 -15.07
N GLU A 114 7.85 -3.03 -15.57
CA GLU A 114 7.96 -3.26 -17.02
C GLU A 114 6.60 -3.37 -17.74
N PRO A 115 5.53 -3.98 -17.16
CA PRO A 115 4.22 -3.98 -17.79
C PRO A 115 3.51 -2.61 -17.71
N GLY A 116 3.92 -1.72 -16.81
CA GLY A 116 3.36 -0.36 -16.66
C GLY A 116 3.75 0.58 -17.81
N ALA A 117 4.79 0.23 -18.58
CA ALA A 117 5.12 0.89 -19.84
C ALA A 117 4.23 0.41 -21.02
N LEU A 118 3.49 -0.69 -20.86
CA LEU A 118 2.59 -1.19 -21.89
C LEU A 118 1.23 -0.50 -21.74
N LYS A 119 1.05 0.60 -22.47
CA LYS A 119 -0.27 1.16 -22.74
C LYS A 119 -1.13 0.08 -23.43
N PRO A 120 -2.42 -0.09 -23.09
CA PRO A 120 -3.34 -1.02 -23.78
C PRO A 120 -3.40 -0.82 -25.31
N SER A 121 -2.90 0.30 -25.82
CA SER A 121 -2.90 0.71 -27.23
C SER A 121 -1.61 0.44 -28.01
N GLY A 122 -0.57 -0.16 -27.41
CA GLY A 122 0.69 -0.48 -28.13
C GLY A 122 1.51 0.73 -28.59
N ALA A 123 1.18 1.95 -28.11
CA ALA A 123 2.00 3.12 -28.35
C ALA A 123 3.23 3.07 -27.43
N PRO A 124 4.46 3.32 -27.93
CA PRO A 124 5.62 3.47 -27.07
C PRO A 124 5.34 4.55 -26.01
N ALA A 125 5.66 4.24 -24.76
CA ALA A 125 5.54 5.18 -23.66
C ALA A 125 6.62 6.27 -23.83
N GLU A 126 6.29 7.37 -24.50
CA GLU A 126 7.14 8.57 -24.60
C GLU A 126 7.23 9.39 -23.30
N ASP A 127 6.76 8.86 -22.17
CA ASP A 127 6.86 9.56 -20.89
C ASP A 127 7.81 8.81 -19.96
N HIS A 128 9.04 9.30 -19.88
CA HIS A 128 10.05 8.92 -18.87
C HIS A 128 9.64 9.43 -17.48
N SER A 129 8.40 9.18 -17.04
CA SER A 129 8.02 9.45 -15.67
C SER A 129 8.73 8.43 -14.78
N HIS A 130 9.77 8.86 -14.08
CA HIS A 130 10.43 8.03 -13.08
C HIS A 130 9.40 7.61 -12.02
N PRO A 131 9.41 6.35 -11.56
CA PRO A 131 8.54 5.94 -10.47
C PRO A 131 8.81 6.81 -9.25
N LEU A 132 7.74 7.35 -8.65
CA LEU A 132 7.83 8.04 -7.37
C LEU A 132 7.66 7.05 -6.23
N PHE A 133 8.36 7.32 -5.14
CA PHE A 133 8.22 6.59 -3.89
C PHE A 133 7.35 7.39 -2.95
N TYR A 134 6.58 6.68 -2.15
CA TYR A 134 5.77 7.28 -1.09
C TYR A 134 5.65 6.31 0.07
N ARG A 135 5.22 6.84 1.20
CA ARG A 135 4.79 6.02 2.33
C ARG A 135 3.42 6.46 2.82
N LEU A 136 2.69 5.51 3.39
CA LEU A 136 1.55 5.79 4.26
C LEU A 136 2.05 5.66 5.71
N VAL A 137 2.16 6.78 6.40
CA VAL A 137 2.51 6.79 7.83
C VAL A 137 1.31 6.27 8.60
N ILE A 138 1.49 5.24 9.43
CA ILE A 138 0.40 4.53 10.08
C ILE A 138 -0.07 5.29 11.33
N ASP A 139 -1.30 5.80 11.25
CA ASP A 139 -1.99 6.45 12.37
C ASP A 139 -2.78 5.40 13.19
N GLU A 140 -3.48 4.50 12.52
CA GLU A 140 -4.26 3.42 13.15
C GLU A 140 -4.09 2.09 12.40
N VAL A 141 -4.12 0.99 13.16
CA VAL A 141 -4.17 -0.36 12.61
C VAL A 141 -5.21 -1.21 13.36
N VAL A 142 -6.13 -1.80 12.62
CA VAL A 142 -7.21 -2.65 13.15
C VAL A 142 -7.21 -3.97 12.40
N GLY A 143 -7.13 -5.08 13.13
CA GLY A 143 -7.18 -6.42 12.55
C GLY A 143 -8.36 -7.23 13.07
N ARG A 144 -8.93 -8.04 12.19
CA ARG A 144 -9.98 -9.01 12.47
C ARG A 144 -9.62 -10.34 11.84
N GLU A 145 -9.96 -11.41 12.53
CA GLU A 145 -9.91 -12.76 11.96
C GLU A 145 -11.22 -13.49 12.24
N ALA A 146 -11.64 -14.34 11.30
CA ALA A 146 -12.69 -15.31 11.52
C ALA A 146 -12.09 -16.70 11.57
N VAL A 147 -12.35 -17.40 12.67
CA VAL A 147 -11.96 -18.80 12.87
C VAL A 147 -13.19 -19.68 12.94
N ASN A 148 -13.05 -20.94 12.55
CA ASN A 148 -14.11 -21.93 12.75
C ASN A 148 -14.37 -22.08 14.26
N ALA A 149 -15.65 -22.13 14.62
CA ALA A 149 -16.01 -22.42 16.00
C ALA A 149 -15.67 -23.89 16.25
N THR A 150 -14.76 -24.13 17.20
CA THR A 150 -14.51 -25.45 17.80
C THR A 150 -15.77 -26.06 18.37
#